data_AF-A0A8X6WCD1-F1
#
_entry.id   AF-A0A8X6WCD1-F1
#
_cell.length_a   1.000
_cell.length_b   1.000
_cell.length_c   1.000
_cell.angle_alpha   90.00
_cell.angle_beta   90.00
_cell.angle_gamma   90.00
#
_symmetry.space_group_name_H-M   'P 1'
#
loop_
_entity.id
_entity.type
_entity.pdbx_description
1 polymer ?
#
loop_
_entity_poly.entity_id
_entity_poly.type
_entity_poly.pdbx_seq_one_letter_code
_entity_poly.pdbx_strand_id
1 'polypeptide(L)'
;MPPQCYRCQEFYHHSRLCNRAPKCLKCSGSHLTADCKKSMKSPAKCANCGGPHPANFSGCPSNPVNKKQQKKQPNKNIWTERNYATIPRQTREMVDRLENSY
;
A
#
# COMPACT_ATOMS: atom_id res chain seq x y z
N MET A 1 -8.39 -11.22 5.91
CA MET A 1 -6.95 -10.95 5.69
C MET A 1 -6.63 -11.22 4.22
N PRO A 2 -6.02 -10.28 3.49
CA PRO A 2 -5.66 -10.51 2.09
C PRO A 2 -4.73 -11.73 1.96
N PRO A 3 -4.93 -12.61 0.95
CA PRO A 3 -4.09 -13.78 0.78
C PRO A 3 -2.65 -13.35 0.48
N GLN A 4 -1.69 -14.04 1.10
CA GLN A 4 -0.27 -13.92 0.77
C GLN A 4 0.12 -15.02 -0.22
N CYS A 5 0.76 -14.64 -1.32
CA CYS A 5 1.22 -15.57 -2.33
C CYS A 5 2.50 -16.26 -1.88
N TYR A 6 2.49 -17.60 -1.73
CA TYR A 6 3.68 -18.37 -1.34
C TYR A 6 4.77 -18.42 -2.43
N ARG A 7 4.45 -18.01 -3.66
CA ARG A 7 5.41 -17.96 -4.77
C ARG A 7 6.25 -16.67 -4.71
N CYS A 8 5.60 -15.50 -4.68
CA CYS A 8 6.29 -14.20 -4.71
C CYS A 8 6.31 -13.42 -3.39
N GLN A 9 5.65 -13.92 -2.34
CA GLN A 9 5.49 -13.35 -0.99
C GLN A 9 4.64 -12.07 -0.88
N GLU A 10 4.15 -11.53 -2.00
CA GLU A 10 3.25 -10.37 -2.00
C GLU A 10 1.79 -10.74 -1.67
N PHE A 11 0.99 -9.73 -1.37
CA PHE A 11 -0.41 -9.89 -0.98
C PHE A 11 -1.37 -9.77 -2.18
N TYR A 12 -2.66 -10.04 -1.93
CA TYR A 12 -3.80 -9.85 -2.84
C TYR A 12 -3.94 -10.84 -3.99
N HIS A 13 -3.20 -11.96 -3.97
CA HIS A 13 -3.38 -13.03 -4.95
C HIS A 13 -2.89 -14.39 -4.40
N HIS A 14 -3.34 -15.47 -5.04
CA HIS A 14 -2.93 -16.84 -4.71
C HIS A 14 -1.77 -17.31 -5.61
N SER A 15 -0.96 -18.25 -5.11
CA SER A 15 0.18 -18.81 -5.86
C SER A 15 -0.21 -19.41 -7.21
N ARG A 16 -1.41 -20.01 -7.31
CA ARG A 16 -1.92 -20.62 -8.55
C ARG A 16 -2.13 -19.63 -9.69
N LEU A 17 -2.33 -18.35 -9.38
CA LEU A 17 -2.55 -17.27 -10.34
C LEU A 17 -1.33 -16.34 -10.45
N CYS A 18 -0.19 -16.72 -9.85
CA CYS A 18 0.98 -15.87 -9.78
C CYS A 18 1.94 -16.19 -10.92
N ASN A 19 2.21 -15.20 -11.78
CA ASN A 19 3.21 -15.29 -12.85
C ASN A 19 4.53 -14.58 -12.53
N ARG A 20 4.70 -14.12 -11.28
CA ARG A 20 5.90 -13.38 -10.84
C ARG A 20 7.05 -14.33 -10.51
N ALA A 21 8.27 -13.79 -10.54
CA ALA A 21 9.46 -14.51 -10.10
C ALA A 21 9.30 -14.99 -8.63
N PRO A 22 9.78 -16.20 -8.31
CA PRO A 22 9.68 -16.72 -6.96
C PRO A 22 10.57 -15.89 -6.01
N LYS A 23 10.07 -15.68 -4.79
CA LYS A 23 10.83 -15.08 -3.69
C LYS A 23 10.79 -15.98 -2.47
N CYS A 24 11.94 -16.17 -1.85
CA CYS A 24 12.07 -16.97 -0.65
C CYS A 24 11.45 -16.23 0.53
N LEU A 25 10.54 -16.89 1.24
CA LEU A 25 9.88 -16.40 2.45
C LEU A 25 10.87 -15.91 3.51
N LYS A 26 12.00 -16.61 3.61
CA LYS A 26 12.98 -16.45 4.68
C LYS A 26 14.07 -15.44 4.36
N CYS A 27 14.58 -15.42 3.13
CA CYS A 27 15.77 -14.66 2.79
C CYS A 27 15.58 -13.63 1.69
N SER A 28 14.38 -13.53 1.12
CA SER A 28 14.05 -12.63 0.00
C SER A 28 14.80 -12.91 -1.31
N GLY A 29 15.52 -14.03 -1.42
CA GLY A 29 16.23 -14.43 -2.64
C GLY A 29 15.29 -14.93 -3.75
N SER A 30 15.76 -14.91 -4.99
CA SER A 30 15.01 -15.27 -6.22
C SER A 30 14.84 -16.79 -6.41
N HIS A 31 14.28 -17.47 -5.41
CA HIS A 31 14.01 -18.91 -5.41
C HIS A 31 12.81 -19.22 -4.51
N LEU A 32 12.24 -20.42 -4.61
CA LEU A 32 11.19 -20.87 -3.70
C LEU A 32 11.78 -21.16 -2.32
N THR A 33 10.97 -21.06 -1.27
CA THR A 33 11.42 -21.38 0.10
C THR A 33 11.97 -22.81 0.23
N ALA A 34 11.43 -23.75 -0.55
CA ALA A 34 11.90 -25.14 -0.59
C ALA A 34 13.36 -25.28 -1.08
N ASP A 35 13.80 -24.40 -1.96
CA ASP A 35 15.15 -24.41 -2.54
C ASP A 35 16.16 -23.60 -1.72
N CYS A 36 15.75 -23.11 -0.54
CA CYS A 36 16.57 -22.20 0.24
C CYS A 36 17.72 -22.92 0.95
N LYS A 37 18.95 -22.61 0.53
CA LYS A 37 20.18 -23.17 1.14
C LYS A 37 20.55 -22.54 2.50
N LYS A 38 19.84 -21.50 2.95
CA LYS A 38 20.15 -20.85 4.23
C LYS A 38 19.65 -21.68 5.41
N SER A 39 20.55 -21.99 6.35
CA SER A 39 20.27 -22.63 7.64
C SER A 39 19.13 -21.96 8.41
N MET A 40 18.31 -22.73 9.14
CA MET A 40 17.23 -22.21 10.02
C MET A 40 17.69 -21.18 11.05
N LYS A 41 18.97 -21.20 11.44
CA LYS A 41 19.55 -20.24 12.38
C LYS A 41 19.96 -18.91 11.73
N SER A 42 19.99 -18.82 10.40
CA SER A 42 20.38 -17.59 9.72
C SER A 42 19.32 -16.49 9.89
N PRO A 43 19.71 -15.21 10.04
CA PRO A 43 18.76 -14.11 10.07
C PRO A 43 17.82 -14.12 8.86
N ALA A 44 16.53 -13.94 9.14
CA ALA A 44 15.52 -13.79 8.09
C ALA A 44 15.54 -12.36 7.53
N LYS A 45 15.12 -12.22 6.28
CA LYS A 45 14.91 -10.94 5.60
C LYS A 45 13.55 -10.95 4.95
N CYS A 46 12.72 -9.97 5.27
CA CYS A 46 11.36 -9.86 4.75
C CYS A 46 11.36 -9.38 3.30
N ALA A 47 10.67 -10.11 2.42
CA ALA A 47 10.56 -9.75 1.00
C ALA A 47 9.72 -8.48 0.74
N ASN A 48 8.90 -8.08 1.72
CA ASN A 48 7.91 -7.00 1.60
C ASN A 48 8.33 -5.69 2.28
N CYS A 49 9.12 -5.75 3.38
CA CYS A 49 9.59 -4.55 4.10
C CYS A 49 11.12 -4.50 4.29
N GLY A 50 11.84 -5.57 3.96
CA GLY A 50 13.30 -5.66 4.17
C GLY A 50 13.75 -5.91 5.61
N GLY A 51 12.83 -5.93 6.59
CA GLY A 51 13.14 -6.10 8.02
C GLY A 51 13.64 -7.49 8.42
N PRO A 52 14.17 -7.65 9.65
CA PRO A 52 14.80 -8.87 10.16
C PRO A 52 13.79 -9.94 10.61
N HIS A 53 12.83 -10.27 9.75
CA HIS A 53 11.79 -11.26 10.01
C HIS A 53 11.35 -11.92 8.68
N PRO A 54 10.71 -13.10 8.70
CA PRO A 54 10.19 -13.72 7.47
C PRO A 54 9.03 -12.90 6.88
N ALA A 55 8.74 -13.09 5.58
CA ALA A 55 7.72 -12.30 4.88
C ALA A 55 6.28 -12.55 5.38
N ASN A 56 6.02 -13.65 6.09
CA ASN A 56 4.72 -14.00 6.68
C ASN A 56 4.58 -13.55 8.14
N PHE A 57 5.56 -12.81 8.68
CA PHE A 57 5.48 -12.31 10.05
C PHE A 57 4.25 -11.41 10.23
N SER A 58 3.37 -11.75 11.17
CA SER A 58 2.10 -11.06 11.39
C SER A 58 2.29 -9.58 11.72
N GLY A 59 3.34 -9.23 12.47
CA GLY A 59 3.70 -7.86 12.85
C GLY A 59 4.42 -7.04 11.77
N CYS A 60 4.55 -7.54 10.54
CA CYS A 60 5.22 -6.82 9.46
C CYS A 60 4.48 -5.49 9.14
N PRO A 61 5.17 -4.34 9.04
CA PRO A 61 4.51 -3.07 8.68
C PRO A 61 3.92 -3.07 7.26
N SER A 62 4.48 -3.89 6.36
CA SER A 62 3.94 -4.09 5.00
C SER A 62 2.76 -5.05 4.96
N ASN A 63 2.42 -5.74 6.06
CA ASN A 63 1.22 -6.58 6.14
C ASN A 63 -0.03 -5.68 6.00
N PRO A 64 -0.90 -5.92 5.02
CA PRO A 64 -2.08 -5.08 4.80
C PRO A 64 -3.06 -5.08 5.98
N VAL A 65 -3.02 -6.09 6.86
CA VAL A 65 -3.82 -6.09 8.10
C VAL A 65 -3.32 -5.03 9.10
N ASN A 66 -2.02 -4.71 9.08
CA ASN A 66 -1.40 -3.74 9.98
C ASN A 66 -1.46 -2.31 9.46
N LYS A 67 -1.81 -2.13 8.18
CA LYS A 67 -2.11 -0.80 7.64
C LYS A 67 -3.44 -0.35 8.22
N LYS A 68 -3.38 0.30 9.39
CA LYS A 68 -4.46 1.17 9.88
C LYS A 68 -4.86 2.02 8.69
N GLN A 69 -6.14 1.99 8.30
CA GLN A 69 -6.67 2.91 7.31
C GLN A 69 -6.19 4.28 7.74
N GLN A 70 -5.21 4.84 7.03
CA GLN A 70 -4.95 6.26 7.11
C GLN A 70 -6.32 6.82 6.75
N LYS A 71 -7.02 7.40 7.74
CA LYS A 71 -8.24 8.13 7.47
C LYS A 71 -7.85 9.05 6.33
N LYS A 72 -8.31 8.76 5.11
CA LYS A 72 -8.13 9.67 3.98
C LYS A 72 -8.59 10.98 4.57
N GLN A 73 -7.68 11.94 4.74
CA GLN A 73 -8.11 13.23 5.23
C GLN A 73 -9.26 13.61 4.30
N PRO A 74 -10.45 13.95 4.84
CA PRO A 74 -11.56 14.29 4.00
C PRO A 74 -11.02 15.32 3.02
N ASN A 75 -11.17 15.03 1.72
CA ASN A 75 -10.79 15.96 0.67
C ASN A 75 -11.54 17.25 0.99
N LYS A 76 -10.85 18.21 1.62
CA LYS A 76 -11.37 19.54 1.84
C LYS A 76 -11.33 20.15 0.46
N ASN A 77 -12.43 19.96 -0.26
CA ASN A 77 -12.82 20.76 -1.41
C ASN A 77 -12.37 22.20 -1.16
N ILE A 78 -11.35 22.58 -1.92
CA ILE A 78 -10.56 23.79 -1.76
C ILE A 78 -11.41 24.97 -2.24
N TRP A 79 -12.21 25.53 -1.34
CA TRP A 79 -12.74 26.88 -1.49
C TRP A 79 -12.37 27.67 -0.23
N THR A 80 -11.07 27.87 -0.05
CA THR A 80 -10.55 28.85 0.92
C THR A 80 -10.44 30.20 0.24
N GLU A 81 -10.65 31.30 0.97
CA GLU A 81 -10.60 32.70 0.48
C GLU A 81 -9.37 33.00 -0.41
N ARG A 82 -8.22 32.35 -0.15
CA ARG A 82 -6.99 32.47 -0.95
C ARG A 82 -7.15 32.12 -2.44
N ASN A 83 -8.06 31.23 -2.81
CA ASN A 83 -8.21 30.78 -4.19
C ASN A 83 -9.36 31.48 -4.95
N TYR A 84 -10.25 32.19 -4.26
CA TYR A 84 -11.39 32.88 -4.87
C TYR A 84 -10.96 34.01 -5.82
N ALA A 85 -9.85 34.68 -5.52
CA ALA A 85 -9.27 35.69 -6.40
C ALA A 85 -8.52 35.12 -7.62
N THR A 86 -8.27 33.80 -7.66
CA THR A 86 -7.38 33.16 -8.64
C THR A 86 -8.13 32.26 -9.64
N ILE A 87 -9.44 32.05 -9.45
CA ILE A 87 -10.27 31.26 -10.37
C ILE A 87 -10.80 32.11 -11.54
N PRO A 88 -11.09 31.51 -12.71
CA PRO A 88 -11.67 32.21 -13.85
C PRO A 88 -12.93 32.99 -13.50
N ARG A 89 -13.10 34.18 -14.09
CA ARG A 89 -14.21 35.09 -13.78
C ARG A 89 -15.58 34.42 -13.92
N GLN A 90 -15.75 33.58 -14.94
CA GLN A 90 -16.98 32.82 -15.18
C GLN A 90 -17.32 31.88 -14.02
N THR A 91 -16.32 31.23 -13.42
CA THR A 91 -16.54 30.35 -12.26
C THR A 91 -16.85 31.14 -10.99
N ARG A 92 -16.30 32.35 -10.84
CA ARG A 92 -16.60 33.25 -9.72
C ARG A 92 -18.06 33.73 -9.76
N GLU A 93 -18.52 34.18 -10.92
CA GLU A 93 -19.90 34.64 -11.14
C GLU A 93 -20.93 33.53 -10.86
N MET A 94 -20.60 32.26 -11.12
CA MET A 94 -21.47 31.12 -10.81
C MET A 94 -21.58 30.88 -9.31
N VAL A 95 -20.50 31.05 -8.54
CA VAL A 95 -20.51 30.90 -7.08
C VAL A 95 -21.32 32.03 -6.43
N ASP A 96 -21.11 33.28 -6.85
CA ASP A 96 -21.82 34.45 -6.31
C ASP A 96 -23.34 34.40 -6.54
N ARG A 97 -23.79 33.79 -7.66
CA ARG A 97 -25.22 33.57 -7.92
C ARG A 97 -25.83 32.51 -7.01
N LEU A 98 -25.07 31.49 -6.65
CA LEU A 98 -25.56 30.42 -5.79
C LEU A 98 -25.67 30.88 -4.34
N GLU A 99 -24.74 31.73 -3.88
CA GLU A 99 -24.75 32.27 -2.51
C GLU A 99 -25.81 33.36 -2.30
N ASN A 100 -26.11 34.17 -3.32
CA ASN A 100 -27.18 35.18 -3.27
C ASN A 100 -28.58 34.64 -3.63
N SER A 101 -28.75 33.33 -3.67
CA SER A 101 -30.03 32.66 -3.96
C SER A 101 -30.84 32.31 -2.71
N TYR A 102 -30.42 32.77 -1.52
CA TYR A 102 -31.15 32.62 -0.26
C TYR A 102 -31.54 33.98 0.32
#